data_AF-A0A1G4J3M1-F1
#
_entry.id   AF-A0A1G4J3M1-F1
#
_cell.length_a   1.000
_cell.length_b   1.000
_cell.length_c   1.000
_cell.angle_alpha   90.00
_cell.angle_beta   90.00
_cell.angle_gamma   90.00
#
_symmetry.space_group_name_H-M   'P 1'
#
loop_
_entity.id
_entity.type
_entity.pdbx_description
1 polymer ?
#
loop_
_entity_poly.entity_id
_entity_poly.type
_entity_poly.pdbx_seq_one_letter_code
_entity_poly.pdbx_strand_id
1 'polypeptide(L)'
;MPRVKFFDVAAFGLVSFVGIYTGTQFFEPIIIDRLRKDGNLRTDVEIPQYDEEGNPLAPKSMLDLREEMEKIQQQQQQQQQQKSEK
;
A
#
# COMPACT_ATOMS: atom_id res chain seq x y z
N MET A 1 -29.81 -11.76 26.63
CA MET A 1 -28.42 -11.34 26.36
C MET A 1 -28.19 -11.45 24.86
N PRO A 2 -27.82 -10.36 24.17
CA PRO A 2 -27.52 -10.41 22.74
C PRO A 2 -26.30 -11.29 22.51
N ARG A 3 -26.44 -12.33 21.67
CA ARG A 3 -25.31 -13.15 21.22
C ARG A 3 -24.80 -12.52 19.94
N VAL A 4 -23.62 -11.91 20.02
CA VAL A 4 -22.94 -11.35 18.85
C VAL A 4 -22.62 -12.50 17.91
N LYS A 5 -23.20 -12.47 16.71
CA LYS A 5 -22.91 -13.49 15.68
C LYS A 5 -21.61 -13.10 15.00
N PHE A 6 -20.75 -14.09 14.73
CA PHE A 6 -19.51 -13.88 14.00
C PHE A 6 -19.73 -13.15 12.66
N PHE A 7 -20.83 -13.45 11.97
CA PHE A 7 -21.22 -12.79 10.74
C PHE A 7 -21.40 -11.26 10.89
N ASP A 8 -22.01 -10.80 11.99
CA ASP A 8 -22.24 -9.37 12.22
C ASP A 8 -20.92 -8.64 12.46
N VAL A 9 -19.98 -9.26 13.17
CA VAL A 9 -18.63 -8.71 13.37
C VAL A 9 -17.84 -8.68 12.06
N ALA A 10 -17.92 -9.75 11.27
CA ALA A 10 -17.24 -9.83 9.97
C ALA A 10 -17.79 -8.79 8.98
N ALA A 11 -19.12 -8.63 8.91
CA ALA A 11 -19.75 -7.63 8.08
C ALA A 11 -19.37 -6.20 8.50
N PHE A 12 -19.36 -5.92 9.80
CA PHE A 12 -18.96 -4.62 10.32
C PHE A 12 -17.48 -4.31 10.03
N GLY A 13 -16.61 -5.31 10.20
CA GLY A 13 -15.20 -5.20 9.85
C GLY A 13 -14.98 -4.96 8.36
N LEU A 14 -15.69 -5.68 7.49
CA LEU A 14 -15.59 -5.52 6.04
C LEU A 14 -16.04 -4.13 5.60
N VAL A 15 -17.20 -3.66 6.06
CA VAL A 15 -17.72 -2.33 5.71
C VAL A 15 -16.80 -1.24 6.21
N SER A 16 -16.26 -1.36 7.44
CA SER A 16 -15.31 -0.40 7.98
C SER A 16 -14.02 -0.36 7.15
N PHE A 17 -13.48 -1.53 6.79
CA PHE A 17 -12.26 -1.61 5.99
C PHE A 17 -12.45 -1.02 4.59
N VAL A 18 -13.53 -1.39 3.90
CA VAL A 18 -13.85 -0.85 2.58
C VAL A 18 -14.07 0.66 2.66
N GLY A 19 -14.82 1.14 3.66
CA GLY A 19 -15.05 2.57 3.86
C GLY A 19 -13.77 3.36 4.09
N ILE A 20 -12.85 2.85 4.91
CA ILE A 20 -11.55 3.47 5.15
C ILE A 20 -10.72 3.45 3.87
N TYR A 21 -10.58 2.29 3.21
CA TYR A 21 -9.77 2.14 2.01
C TYR A 21 -10.23 3.06 0.87
N THR A 22 -11.53 3.04 0.57
CA THR A 22 -12.12 3.89 -0.47
C THR A 22 -12.06 5.37 -0.07
N GLY A 23 -12.28 5.69 1.21
CA GLY A 23 -12.13 7.04 1.73
C GLY A 23 -10.70 7.57 1.55
N THR A 24 -9.69 6.78 1.94
CA THR A 24 -8.29 7.19 1.77
C THR A 24 -7.92 7.40 0.31
N GLN A 25 -8.30 6.49 -0.59
CA GLN A 25 -8.03 6.68 -2.02
C GLN A 25 -8.73 7.90 -2.63
N PHE A 26 -9.93 8.24 -2.15
CA PHE A 26 -10.66 9.41 -2.64
C PHE A 26 -10.12 10.74 -2.09
N PHE A 27 -9.84 10.79 -0.78
CA PHE A 27 -9.44 12.04 -0.12
C PHE A 27 -7.96 12.36 -0.28
N GLU A 28 -7.10 11.37 -0.42
CA GLU A 28 -5.65 11.55 -0.58
C GLU A 28 -5.27 12.49 -1.75
N PRO A 29 -5.73 12.28 -3.01
CA PRO A 29 -5.40 13.19 -4.11
C PRO A 29 -5.91 14.62 -3.86
N ILE A 30 -7.11 14.76 -3.29
CA ILE A 30 -7.72 16.06 -2.99
C ILE A 30 -6.88 16.83 -1.96
N ILE A 31 -6.45 16.16 -0.89
CA ILE A 31 -5.65 16.77 0.18
C ILE A 31 -4.27 17.16 -0.35
N ILE A 32 -3.63 16.28 -1.13
CA ILE A 32 -2.30 16.54 -1.71
C ILE A 32 -2.35 17.74 -2.65
N ASP A 33 -3.36 17.83 -3.52
CA ASP A 33 -3.52 18.99 -4.42
C ASP A 33 -3.75 20.29 -3.68
N ARG A 34 -4.48 20.25 -2.56
CA ARG A 34 -4.68 21.43 -1.72
C ARG A 34 -3.38 21.85 -1.03
N LEU A 35 -2.66 20.91 -0.42
CA LEU A 35 -1.36 21.17 0.21
C LEU A 35 -0.32 21.67 -0.79
N ARG A 36 -0.37 21.17 -2.04
CA ARG A 36 0.45 21.63 -3.16
C ARG A 36 0.19 23.10 -3.49
N LYS A 37 -1.07 23.48 -3.65
CA LYS A 37 -1.48 24.86 -3.92
C LYS A 37 -1.12 25.81 -2.78
N ASP A 38 -1.25 25.33 -1.54
CA ASP A 38 -0.98 26.12 -0.34
C ASP A 38 0.52 26.16 0.03
N GLY A 39 1.39 25.46 -0.71
CA GLY A 39 2.85 25.49 -0.52
C GLY A 39 3.36 24.78 0.75
N ASN A 40 2.51 23.99 1.40
CA ASN A 40 2.80 23.32 2.68
C ASN A 40 3.23 21.85 2.52
N LEU A 41 3.58 21.42 1.32
CA LEU A 41 4.10 20.09 1.10
C LEU A 41 5.53 19.97 1.64
N ARG A 42 5.77 18.93 2.43
CA ARG A 42 7.13 18.50 2.78
C ARG A 42 7.86 18.11 1.50
N THR A 43 9.01 18.72 1.24
CA THR A 43 9.83 18.49 0.04
C THR A 43 10.83 17.35 0.19
N ASP A 44 10.93 16.78 1.40
CA ASP A 44 11.87 15.74 1.82
C ASP A 44 11.30 14.32 1.74
N VAL A 45 10.05 14.16 1.30
CA VAL A 45 9.38 12.87 1.15
C VAL A 45 8.83 12.76 -0.27
N GLU A 46 8.99 11.60 -0.89
CA GLU A 46 8.40 11.31 -2.20
C GLU A 46 6.88 11.36 -2.11
N ILE A 47 6.28 12.30 -2.85
CA ILE A 47 4.84 12.51 -2.86
C ILE A 47 4.26 11.59 -3.94
N PRO A 48 3.28 10.73 -3.60
CA PRO A 48 2.61 9.92 -4.60
C PRO A 48 1.95 10.83 -5.64
N GLN A 49 2.25 10.58 -6.91
CA GLN A 49 1.67 11.29 -8.05
C GLN A 49 0.38 10.56 -8.42
N TYR A 50 -0.70 11.32 -8.66
CA TYR A 50 -1.99 10.78 -9.10
C TYR A 50 -2.32 11.29 -10.50
N ASP A 51 -3.00 10.47 -11.29
CA ASP A 51 -3.57 10.89 -12.58
C ASP A 51 -4.86 11.72 -12.38
N GLU A 52 -5.42 12.24 -13.47
CA GLU A 52 -6.66 13.02 -13.45
C GLU A 52 -7.88 12.21 -12.95
N GLU A 53 -7.74 10.90 -12.86
CA GLU A 53 -8.77 9.95 -12.41
C GLU A 53 -8.58 9.55 -10.92
N GLY A 54 -7.54 10.06 -10.26
CA GLY A 54 -7.25 9.81 -8.85
C GLY A 54 -6.54 8.49 -8.57
N ASN A 55 -6.02 7.82 -9.60
CA ASN A 55 -5.21 6.62 -9.44
C ASN A 55 -3.73 6.99 -9.23
N PRO A 56 -3.00 6.28 -8.35
CA PRO A 56 -1.57 6.51 -8.19
C PRO A 56 -0.81 6.15 -9.48
N LEU A 57 -0.07 7.10 -10.03
CA LEU A 57 0.76 6.97 -11.24
C LEU A 57 2.00 6.11 -11.02
N ALA A 58 2.44 5.99 -9.77
CA ALA A 58 3.50 5.08 -9.36
C ALA A 58 2.91 3.99 -8.46
N PRO A 59 2.13 3.04 -9.00
CA PRO A 59 2.12 1.74 -8.35
C PRO A 59 3.57 1.26 -8.47
N LYS A 60 4.27 0.96 -7.37
CA LYS A 60 5.35 -0.04 -7.49
C LYS A 60 4.68 -1.20 -8.20
N SER A 61 5.01 -1.42 -9.47
CA SER A 61 4.22 -2.32 -10.29
C SER A 61 4.27 -3.66 -9.57
N MET A 62 3.16 -4.37 -9.45
CA MET A 62 3.20 -5.73 -8.88
C MET A 62 4.24 -6.61 -9.60
N LEU A 63 4.61 -6.23 -10.83
CA LEU A 63 5.75 -6.77 -11.57
C LEU A 63 7.10 -6.47 -10.88
N ASP A 64 7.37 -5.22 -10.51
CA ASP A 64 8.60 -4.80 -9.83
C ASP A 64 8.74 -5.47 -8.46
N LEU A 65 7.64 -5.62 -7.71
CA LEU A 65 7.64 -6.35 -6.44
C LEU A 65 7.94 -7.84 -6.62
N ARG A 66 7.43 -8.46 -7.69
CA ARG A 66 7.75 -9.86 -8.01
C ARG A 66 9.22 -10.03 -8.36
N GLU A 67 9.77 -9.12 -9.17
CA GLU A 67 11.19 -9.15 -9.52
C GLU A 67 12.10 -8.93 -8.30
N GLU A 68 11.75 -8.03 -7.39
CA GLU A 68 12.48 -7.86 -6.11
C GLU A 68 12.43 -9.13 -5.25
N MET A 69 11.26 -9.79 -5.15
CA MET A 69 11.13 -11.02 -4.38
C MET A 69 11.93 -12.19 -4.97
N GLU A 70 11.95 -12.35 -6.30
CA GLU A 70 12.75 -13.38 -6.96
C GLU A 70 14.25 -13.17 -6.72
N LYS A 71 14.73 -11.93 -6.78
CA LYS A 71 16.14 -11.58 -6.48
C LYS A 71 16.52 -11.92 -5.04
N ILE A 72 15.65 -11.57 -4.07
CA ILE A 72 15.87 -11.88 -2.64
C ILE A 72 15.92 -13.40 -2.42
N GLN A 73 15.05 -14.16 -3.09
CA GLN A 73 15.00 -15.61 -2.97
C GLN A 73 16.26 -16.28 -3.54
N GLN A 74 16.75 -15.82 -4.69
CA GLN A 74 18.00 -16.30 -5.29
C GLN A 74 19.22 -15.99 -4.39
N GLN A 75 19.27 -14.79 -3.81
CA GLN A 75 20.34 -14.42 -2.88
C GLN A 75 20.35 -15.29 -1.62
N GLN A 76 19.18 -15.61 -1.06
CA GLN A 76 19.09 -16.50 0.10
C GLN A 76 19.57 -17.92 -0.24
N GLN A 77 19.22 -18.44 -1.41
CA GLN A 77 19.69 -19.77 -1.85
C GLN A 77 21.21 -19.81 -2.03
N GLN A 78 21.81 -18.77 -2.63
CA GLN A 78 23.26 -18.68 -2.76
C GLN A 78 23.97 -18.54 -1.40
N GLN A 79 23.41 -17.78 -0.47
CA GLN A 79 23.95 -17.66 0.89
C GLN A 79 23.83 -18.97 1.68
N GLN A 80 22.75 -19.74 1.50
CA GLN A 80 22.58 -21.04 2.13
C GLN A 80 23.56 -22.08 1.55
N GLN A 81 23.81 -22.06 0.24
CA GLN A 81 24.81 -22.93 -0.41
C GLN A 81 26.23 -22.59 0.05
N GLN A 82 26.60 -21.30 0.11
CA GLN A 82 27.92 -20.88 0.61
C GLN A 82 28.14 -21.15 2.10
N LYS A 83 27.07 -21.18 2.91
CA LYS A 83 27.14 -21.62 4.32
C LYS A 83 27.20 -23.14 4.49
N SER A 84 26.75 -23.91 3.50
CA SER A 84 26.80 -25.38 3.52
C SER A 84 28.12 -25.93 2.97
N GLU A 85 28.89 -25.14 2.22
CA GLU A 85 30.21 -25.51 1.67
C GLU A 85 31.40 -25.08 2.54
N LYS A 86 31.18 -24.40 3.68
CA LYS A 86 32.19 -24.09 4.70
C LYS A 86 32.03 -25.00 5.92
#